data_AF-A0A917BVP0-F1
#
_entry.id   AF-A0A917BVP0-F1
#
_cell.length_a   1.000
_cell.length_b   1.000
_cell.length_c   1.000
_cell.angle_alpha   90.00
_cell.angle_beta   90.00
_cell.angle_gamma   90.00
#
_symmetry.space_group_name_H-M   'P 1'
#
loop_
_entity.id
_entity.type
_entity.pdbx_description
1 polymer ?
#
loop_
_entity_poly.entity_id
_entity_poly.type
_entity_poly.pdbx_seq_one_letter_code
_entity_poly.pdbx_strand_id
1 'polypeptide(L)'
;MGHATWPATYEPLLGAGYVSRGLETWWSHEAVLRGMTTSTTYVAEARGGVIGVAVVGKLDDEPMLWKLYVLPEHHGRGCGRALLERVIADLPAGAARLRLHVAAGNEHAQDFYRRQGFVAVGEVGSSDGSREIRMERPLAARPETTSESGLGEDGYSPVWADDDRPRIPRVADEREALAAYLDHYRATVQMKCRGLTAEQARSRPVAPSTMSAHGLVRHLAGVERWWFQQNFERRDVPFLFITADEPDLDFDPPADADFEADLATWRAECAVSREIVAAHGLDETARPLDWYEDVDLRWLVLRMIAEYAQHCGHLDLVREAIDGRTGS
;
A
#
# COMPACT_ATOMS: atom_id res chain seq x y z
N MET A 1 11.35 11.71 -13.38
CA MET A 1 10.76 10.91 -14.49
C MET A 1 10.18 11.77 -15.59
N GLY A 2 9.03 12.43 -15.42
CA GLY A 2 8.38 13.23 -16.48
C GLY A 2 9.34 14.17 -17.22
N HIS A 3 10.03 15.04 -16.49
CA HIS A 3 11.02 15.98 -17.06
C HIS A 3 12.13 15.32 -17.90
N ALA A 4 12.48 14.06 -17.63
CA ALA A 4 13.54 13.36 -18.35
C ALA A 4 13.02 12.58 -19.57
N THR A 5 11.75 12.17 -19.57
CA THR A 5 11.19 11.32 -20.63
C THR A 5 10.31 12.10 -21.63
N TRP A 6 9.59 13.11 -21.17
CA TRP A 6 8.63 13.86 -21.99
C TRP A 6 9.25 14.71 -23.09
N PRO A 7 10.31 15.52 -22.84
CA PRO A 7 10.92 16.32 -23.90
C PRO A 7 11.40 15.45 -25.06
N ALA A 8 12.17 14.39 -24.77
CA ALA A 8 12.69 13.48 -25.78
C ALA A 8 11.58 12.76 -26.58
N THR A 9 10.41 12.52 -25.97
CA THR A 9 9.32 11.77 -26.59
C THR A 9 8.38 12.67 -27.40
N TYR A 10 7.97 13.81 -26.87
CA TYR A 10 6.88 14.61 -27.42
C TYR A 10 7.32 15.92 -28.06
N GLU A 11 8.50 16.46 -27.73
CA GLU A 11 8.96 17.71 -28.34
C GLU A 11 9.10 17.59 -29.87
N PRO A 12 9.68 16.50 -30.43
CA PRO A 12 9.75 16.33 -31.88
C PRO A 12 8.39 16.13 -32.56
N LEU A 13 7.38 15.69 -31.80
CA LEU A 13 6.06 15.30 -32.32
C LEU A 13 5.04 16.44 -32.23
N LEU A 14 5.05 17.17 -31.12
CA LEU A 14 3.99 18.10 -30.70
C LEU A 14 4.55 19.46 -30.24
N GLY A 15 5.88 19.62 -30.18
CA GLY A 15 6.57 20.87 -29.84
C GLY A 15 6.75 21.14 -28.35
N ALA A 16 7.67 22.04 -28.01
CA ALA A 16 8.07 22.37 -26.64
C ALA A 16 6.91 22.95 -25.79
N GLY A 17 5.98 23.67 -26.42
CA GLY A 17 4.80 24.22 -25.75
C GLY A 17 3.84 23.11 -25.27
N TYR A 18 3.73 22.00 -26.01
CA TYR A 18 2.97 20.83 -25.58
C TYR A 18 3.62 20.15 -24.38
N VAL A 19 4.93 19.92 -24.47
CA VAL A 19 5.72 19.31 -23.39
C VAL A 19 5.58 20.09 -22.09
N SER A 20 5.71 21.43 -22.14
CA SER A 20 5.62 22.29 -20.96
C SER A 20 4.26 22.17 -20.28
N ARG A 21 3.16 22.33 -21.03
CA ARG A 21 1.80 22.19 -20.49
C ARG A 21 1.53 20.78 -19.95
N GLY A 22 2.02 19.76 -20.63
CA GLY A 22 1.81 18.38 -20.19
C GLY A 22 2.58 18.03 -18.93
N LEU A 23 3.79 18.58 -18.76
CA LEU A 23 4.54 18.44 -17.51
C LEU A 23 3.82 19.11 -16.34
N GLU A 24 3.28 20.31 -16.53
CA GLU A 24 2.47 21.00 -15.51
C GLU A 24 1.18 20.24 -15.17
N THR A 25 0.52 19.69 -16.19
CA THR A 25 -0.80 19.05 -16.04
C THR A 25 -0.70 17.65 -15.44
N TRP A 26 0.23 16.82 -15.92
CA TRP A 26 0.27 15.40 -15.60
C TRP A 26 1.49 14.98 -14.77
N TRP A 27 2.49 15.85 -14.61
CA TRP A 27 3.72 15.56 -13.87
C TRP A 27 4.05 16.58 -12.77
N SER A 28 3.15 17.53 -12.50
CA SER A 28 3.26 18.35 -11.29
C SER A 28 3.23 17.47 -10.04
N HIS A 29 3.84 17.97 -8.97
CA HIS A 29 3.87 17.28 -7.69
C HIS A 29 2.46 16.87 -7.23
N GLU A 30 1.49 17.78 -7.36
CA GLU A 30 0.09 17.52 -7.02
C GLU A 30 -0.54 16.42 -7.90
N ALA A 31 -0.33 16.45 -9.22
CA ALA A 31 -0.87 15.45 -10.13
C ALA A 31 -0.28 14.05 -9.87
N VAL A 32 1.01 13.97 -9.50
CA VAL A 32 1.67 12.72 -9.14
C VAL A 32 1.08 12.17 -7.83
N LEU A 33 0.98 12.99 -6.78
CA LEU A 33 0.39 12.57 -5.50
C LEU A 33 -1.06 12.12 -5.65
N ARG A 34 -1.87 12.86 -6.41
CA ARG A 34 -3.25 12.49 -6.70
C ARG A 34 -3.32 11.16 -7.47
N GLY A 35 -2.41 10.94 -8.42
CA GLY A 35 -2.33 9.68 -9.15
C GLY A 35 -1.96 8.50 -8.23
N MET A 36 -1.16 8.72 -7.19
CA MET A 36 -0.80 7.67 -6.22
C MET A 36 -1.97 7.29 -5.31
N THR A 37 -2.96 8.17 -5.10
CA THR A 37 -4.14 7.86 -4.28
C THR A 37 -5.29 7.25 -5.07
N THR A 38 -5.39 7.54 -6.37
CA THR A 38 -6.51 7.08 -7.22
C THR A 38 -6.13 5.96 -8.21
N SER A 39 -4.85 5.61 -8.30
CA SER A 39 -4.34 4.61 -9.24
C SER A 39 -3.15 3.84 -8.63
N THR A 40 -2.87 2.66 -9.14
CA THR A 40 -1.70 1.89 -8.72
C THR A 40 -0.48 2.32 -9.53
N THR A 41 0.58 2.75 -8.84
CA THR A 41 1.84 3.18 -9.45
C THR A 41 2.93 2.12 -9.19
N TYR A 42 3.58 1.66 -10.26
CA TYR A 42 4.73 0.77 -10.23
C TYR A 42 5.98 1.54 -10.61
N VAL A 43 7.08 1.26 -9.92
CA VAL A 43 8.39 1.84 -10.23
C VAL A 43 9.39 0.74 -10.55
N ALA A 44 10.28 1.03 -11.51
CA ALA A 44 11.48 0.24 -11.74
C ALA A 44 12.65 1.02 -11.17
N GLU A 45 13.46 0.37 -10.34
CA GLU A 45 14.60 0.99 -9.65
C GLU A 45 15.92 0.33 -10.05
N ALA A 46 16.99 1.13 -10.10
CA ALA A 46 18.36 0.66 -10.21
C ALA A 46 19.26 1.49 -9.27
N ARG A 47 20.53 1.09 -9.10
CA ARG A 47 21.50 1.81 -8.24
C ARG A 47 21.64 3.27 -8.70
N GLY A 48 20.88 4.18 -8.08
CA GLY A 48 20.75 5.58 -8.48
C GLY A 48 19.33 6.14 -8.47
N GLY A 49 18.29 5.31 -8.28
CA GLY A 49 16.90 5.73 -8.08
C GLY A 49 15.93 5.13 -9.10
N VAL A 50 14.76 5.76 -9.23
CA VAL A 50 13.69 5.35 -10.13
C VAL A 50 14.10 5.57 -11.59
N ILE A 51 14.16 4.48 -12.36
CA ILE A 51 14.52 4.46 -13.78
C ILE A 51 13.32 4.23 -14.71
N GLY A 52 12.16 3.87 -14.16
CA GLY A 52 10.94 3.66 -14.91
C GLY A 52 9.70 3.73 -14.03
N VAL A 53 8.56 4.03 -14.64
CA VAL A 53 7.28 4.12 -13.95
C VAL A 53 6.16 3.61 -14.84
N ALA A 54 5.21 2.89 -14.26
CA ALA A 54 3.94 2.53 -14.86
C ALA A 54 2.80 2.95 -13.93
N VAL A 55 1.71 3.50 -14.48
CA VAL A 55 0.53 3.87 -13.70
C VAL A 55 -0.70 3.24 -14.33
N VAL A 56 -1.43 2.44 -13.56
CA VAL A 56 -2.66 1.77 -13.98
C VAL A 56 -3.82 2.21 -13.10
N GLY A 57 -4.95 2.52 -13.73
CA GLY A 57 -6.20 2.83 -13.07
C GLY A 57 -7.36 2.16 -13.81
N LYS A 58 -8.54 2.77 -13.73
CA LYS A 58 -9.73 2.30 -14.44
C LYS A 58 -10.31 3.40 -15.32
N LEU A 59 -10.90 2.99 -16.45
CA LEU A 59 -11.78 3.81 -17.27
C LEU A 59 -12.99 2.95 -17.64
N ASP A 60 -14.19 3.39 -17.27
CA ASP A 60 -15.44 2.63 -17.42
C ASP A 60 -15.34 1.20 -16.85
N ASP A 61 -14.81 1.09 -15.61
CA ASP A 61 -14.52 -0.17 -14.89
C ASP A 61 -13.50 -1.12 -15.54
N GLU A 62 -12.95 -0.77 -16.70
CA GLU A 62 -11.89 -1.56 -17.34
C GLU A 62 -10.48 -1.05 -17.00
N PRO A 63 -9.47 -1.94 -16.87
CA PRO A 63 -8.10 -1.53 -16.63
C PRO A 63 -7.52 -0.64 -17.73
N MET A 64 -6.94 0.49 -17.31
CA MET A 64 -6.32 1.48 -18.18
C MET A 64 -4.90 1.79 -17.74
N LEU A 65 -3.92 1.58 -18.63
CA LEU A 65 -2.54 1.98 -18.44
C LEU A 65 -2.39 3.45 -18.84
N TRP A 66 -2.36 4.34 -17.84
CA TRP A 66 -2.26 5.78 -18.01
C TRP A 66 -0.84 6.26 -18.35
N LYS A 67 0.17 5.59 -17.78
CA LYS A 67 1.58 5.96 -17.97
C LYS A 67 2.44 4.72 -18.08
N LEU A 68 3.39 4.74 -18.99
CA LEU A 68 4.54 3.84 -19.00
C LEU A 68 5.74 4.58 -19.57
N TYR A 69 6.69 4.91 -18.71
CA TYR A 69 7.89 5.64 -19.11
C TYR A 69 9.12 5.01 -18.50
N VAL A 70 10.17 4.89 -19.29
CA VAL A 70 11.52 4.46 -18.87
C VAL A 70 12.49 5.56 -19.27
N LEU A 71 13.49 5.83 -18.44
CA LEU A 71 14.54 6.79 -18.78
C LEU A 71 15.26 6.38 -20.08
N PRO A 72 15.58 7.31 -20.99
CA PRO A 72 16.16 6.98 -22.30
C PRO A 72 17.39 6.07 -22.24
N GLU A 73 18.30 6.30 -21.29
CA GLU A 73 19.52 5.51 -21.09
C GLU A 73 19.28 4.04 -20.67
N HIS A 74 18.05 3.73 -20.23
CA HIS A 74 17.61 2.39 -19.81
C HIS A 74 16.70 1.72 -20.85
N HIS A 75 16.46 2.33 -22.01
CA HIS A 75 15.73 1.69 -23.11
C HIS A 75 16.47 0.46 -23.64
N GLY A 76 15.72 -0.51 -24.16
CA GLY A 76 16.27 -1.77 -24.67
C GLY A 76 16.77 -2.76 -23.62
N ARG A 77 16.69 -2.43 -22.32
CA ARG A 77 17.16 -3.30 -21.22
C ARG A 77 16.06 -4.14 -20.56
N GLY A 78 14.86 -4.15 -21.12
CA GLY A 78 13.72 -4.92 -20.60
C GLY A 78 12.91 -4.24 -19.48
N CYS A 79 13.31 -3.05 -18.99
CA CYS A 79 12.61 -2.36 -17.89
C CYS A 79 11.11 -2.11 -18.18
N GLY A 80 10.79 -1.63 -19.39
CA GLY A 80 9.39 -1.40 -19.78
C GLY A 80 8.57 -2.69 -19.86
N ARG A 81 9.20 -3.79 -20.29
CA ARG A 81 8.57 -5.11 -20.31
C ARG A 81 8.29 -5.61 -18.89
N ALA A 82 9.27 -5.52 -17.99
CA ALA A 82 9.13 -5.95 -16.60
C ALA A 82 8.02 -5.17 -15.87
N LEU A 83 7.97 -3.84 -16.06
CA LEU A 83 6.89 -3.00 -15.52
C LEU A 83 5.52 -3.45 -16.03
N LEU A 84 5.39 -3.68 -17.34
CA LEU A 84 4.13 -4.09 -17.95
C LEU A 84 3.70 -5.51 -17.53
N GLU A 85 4.64 -6.45 -17.43
CA GLU A 85 4.39 -7.80 -16.92
C GLU A 85 3.88 -7.75 -15.48
N ARG A 86 4.48 -6.91 -14.63
CA ARG A 86 4.01 -6.73 -13.25
C ARG A 86 2.61 -6.11 -13.19
N VAL A 87 2.36 -5.06 -13.97
CA VAL A 87 1.02 -4.44 -14.09
C VAL A 87 -0.01 -5.51 -14.43
N ILE A 88 0.25 -6.33 -15.45
CA ILE A 88 -0.68 -7.37 -15.92
C ILE A 88 -0.89 -8.46 -14.87
N ALA A 89 0.16 -8.86 -14.16
CA ALA A 89 0.07 -9.89 -13.12
C ALA A 89 -0.88 -9.47 -11.98
N ASP A 90 -0.86 -8.18 -11.64
CA ASP A 90 -1.60 -7.59 -10.52
C ASP A 90 -3.02 -7.12 -10.89
N LEU A 91 -3.41 -7.20 -12.18
CA LEU A 91 -4.78 -6.91 -12.63
C LEU A 91 -5.79 -7.87 -11.98
N PRO A 92 -7.05 -7.40 -11.78
CA PRO A 92 -8.13 -8.25 -11.27
C PRO A 92 -8.29 -9.53 -12.10
N ALA A 93 -8.63 -10.65 -11.45
CA ALA A 93 -8.76 -11.95 -12.13
C ALA A 93 -9.78 -11.95 -13.29
N GLY A 94 -10.84 -11.12 -13.19
CA GLY A 94 -11.86 -10.96 -14.24
C GLY A 94 -11.52 -9.95 -15.34
N ALA A 95 -10.32 -9.36 -15.36
CA ALA A 95 -9.94 -8.42 -16.40
C ALA A 95 -9.77 -9.13 -17.75
N ALA A 96 -10.67 -8.84 -18.70
CA ALA A 96 -10.62 -9.42 -20.05
C ALA A 96 -9.52 -8.80 -20.93
N ARG A 97 -9.12 -7.55 -20.64
CA ARG A 97 -8.15 -6.80 -21.43
C ARG A 97 -7.49 -5.69 -20.62
N LEU A 98 -6.35 -5.22 -21.10
CA LEU A 98 -5.70 -3.97 -20.68
C LEU A 98 -5.69 -2.98 -21.84
N ARG A 99 -6.08 -1.73 -21.57
CA ARG A 99 -6.12 -0.65 -22.58
C ARG A 99 -5.05 0.40 -22.34
N LEU A 100 -4.66 1.07 -23.41
CA LEU A 100 -3.81 2.27 -23.36
C LEU A 100 -4.06 3.15 -24.58
N HIS A 101 -3.69 4.41 -24.45
CA HIS A 101 -3.56 5.33 -25.57
C HIS A 101 -2.10 5.69 -25.79
N VAL A 102 -1.70 5.81 -27.06
CA VAL A 102 -0.34 6.20 -27.45
C VAL A 102 -0.41 7.22 -28.57
N ALA A 103 0.43 8.27 -28.52
CA ALA A 103 0.46 9.28 -29.58
C ALA A 103 0.72 8.64 -30.96
N ALA A 104 -0.05 9.06 -31.97
CA ALA A 104 0.02 8.49 -33.33
C ALA A 104 1.39 8.65 -33.99
N GLY A 105 2.17 9.68 -33.62
CA GLY A 105 3.55 9.86 -34.09
C GLY A 105 4.61 9.08 -33.31
N ASN A 106 4.26 8.40 -32.21
CA ASN A 106 5.21 7.67 -31.38
C ASN A 106 5.35 6.20 -31.83
N GLU A 107 5.95 5.99 -33.00
CA GLU A 107 6.14 4.67 -33.60
C GLU A 107 6.93 3.72 -32.69
N HIS A 108 7.94 4.23 -31.98
CA HIS A 108 8.74 3.45 -31.04
C HIS A 108 7.89 2.81 -29.92
N ALA A 109 7.02 3.60 -29.29
CA ALA A 109 6.12 3.09 -28.26
C ALA A 109 5.07 2.14 -28.85
N GLN A 110 4.51 2.45 -30.02
CA GLN A 110 3.57 1.56 -30.71
C GLN A 110 4.19 0.18 -30.99
N ASP A 111 5.42 0.13 -31.49
CA ASP A 111 6.13 -1.13 -31.75
C ASP A 111 6.47 -1.89 -30.47
N PHE A 112 6.82 -1.17 -29.40
CA PHE A 112 6.94 -1.78 -28.09
C PHE A 112 5.63 -2.47 -27.69
N TYR A 113 4.50 -1.76 -27.71
CA TYR A 113 3.21 -2.34 -27.30
C TYR A 113 2.75 -3.49 -28.20
N ARG A 114 2.94 -3.40 -29.52
CA ARG A 114 2.67 -4.52 -30.46
C ARG A 114 3.45 -5.78 -30.08
N ARG A 115 4.75 -5.65 -29.76
CA ARG A 115 5.57 -6.78 -29.28
C ARG A 115 5.11 -7.34 -27.94
N GLN A 116 4.44 -6.54 -27.12
CA GLN A 116 3.84 -6.99 -25.87
C GLN A 116 2.41 -7.55 -26.03
N GLY A 117 1.93 -7.72 -27.27
CA GLY A 117 0.64 -8.32 -27.56
C GLY A 117 -0.55 -7.34 -27.61
N PHE A 118 -0.28 -6.03 -27.63
CA PHE A 118 -1.34 -5.04 -27.88
C PHE A 118 -1.66 -4.94 -29.38
N VAL A 119 -2.95 -4.76 -29.68
CA VAL A 119 -3.46 -4.49 -31.01
C VAL A 119 -4.10 -3.10 -31.06
N ALA A 120 -3.95 -2.40 -32.18
CA ALA A 120 -4.60 -1.10 -32.38
C ALA A 120 -6.08 -1.32 -32.72
N VAL A 121 -6.97 -0.60 -32.03
CA VAL A 121 -8.44 -0.78 -32.11
C VAL A 121 -9.19 0.52 -32.37
N GLY A 122 -8.47 1.56 -32.79
CA GLY A 122 -9.04 2.82 -33.23
C GLY A 122 -8.12 4.00 -32.98
N GLU A 123 -8.54 5.16 -33.47
CA GLU A 123 -7.95 6.45 -33.16
C GLU A 123 -8.91 7.24 -32.27
N VAL A 124 -8.35 8.01 -31.34
CA VAL A 124 -9.11 8.93 -30.49
C VAL A 124 -8.47 10.30 -30.63
N GLY A 125 -9.30 11.32 -30.84
CA GLY A 125 -8.86 12.70 -30.71
C GLY A 125 -8.67 13.03 -29.24
N SER A 126 -7.46 13.43 -28.86
CA SER A 126 -7.23 13.94 -27.51
C SER A 126 -7.78 15.37 -27.40
N SER A 127 -8.20 15.73 -26.19
CA SER A 127 -8.66 17.09 -25.84
C SER A 127 -7.63 18.19 -26.13
N ASP A 128 -6.36 17.82 -26.26
CA ASP A 128 -5.24 18.71 -26.56
C ASP A 128 -4.92 18.84 -28.07
N GLY A 129 -5.75 18.23 -28.93
CA GLY A 129 -5.60 18.24 -30.39
C GLY A 129 -4.61 17.22 -30.94
N SER A 130 -3.94 16.45 -30.07
CA SER A 130 -3.10 15.33 -30.52
C SER A 130 -3.96 14.14 -30.96
N ARG A 131 -3.45 13.41 -31.95
CA ARG A 131 -4.05 12.13 -32.38
C ARG A 131 -3.42 11.01 -31.59
N GLU A 132 -4.25 10.20 -30.93
CA GLU A 132 -3.83 9.03 -30.19
C GLU A 132 -4.38 7.76 -30.83
N ILE A 133 -3.58 6.70 -30.81
CA ILE A 133 -3.99 5.35 -31.18
C ILE A 133 -4.43 4.65 -29.90
N ARG A 134 -5.67 4.18 -29.88
CA ARG A 134 -6.17 3.30 -28.83
C ARG A 134 -5.66 1.90 -29.10
N MET A 135 -4.96 1.34 -28.14
CA MET A 135 -4.47 -0.04 -28.19
C MET A 135 -5.06 -0.85 -27.04
N GLU A 136 -5.37 -2.11 -27.31
CA GLU A 136 -5.80 -3.07 -26.29
C GLU A 136 -5.02 -4.37 -26.40
N ARG A 137 -4.74 -4.98 -25.26
CA ARG A 137 -4.21 -6.34 -25.18
C ARG A 137 -5.29 -7.23 -24.59
N PRO A 138 -5.86 -8.17 -25.37
CA PRO A 138 -6.64 -9.25 -24.81
C PRO A 138 -5.79 -9.99 -23.78
N LEU A 139 -6.31 -10.12 -22.57
CA LEU A 139 -5.72 -10.98 -21.58
C LEU A 139 -6.33 -12.35 -21.84
N ALA A 140 -5.49 -13.38 -21.99
CA ALA A 140 -6.01 -14.74 -21.95
C ALA A 140 -6.86 -14.81 -20.69
N ALA A 141 -8.08 -15.32 -20.79
CA ALA A 141 -8.86 -15.65 -19.61
C ALA A 141 -7.89 -16.42 -18.73
N ARG A 142 -7.48 -15.81 -17.60
CA ARG A 142 -6.82 -16.58 -16.56
C ARG A 142 -7.82 -17.71 -16.38
N PRO A 143 -7.44 -19.00 -16.56
CA PRO A 143 -8.37 -20.06 -16.24
C PRO A 143 -8.97 -19.62 -14.91
N GLU A 144 -10.31 -19.54 -14.82
CA GLU A 144 -10.93 -19.34 -13.52
C GLU A 144 -10.19 -20.34 -12.66
N THR A 145 -9.32 -19.85 -11.79
CA THR A 145 -8.71 -20.69 -10.80
C THR A 145 -9.85 -20.84 -9.83
N THR A 146 -10.84 -21.65 -10.24
CA THR A 146 -11.60 -22.45 -9.32
C THR A 146 -10.49 -23.11 -8.54
N SER A 147 -10.28 -22.60 -7.32
CA SER A 147 -9.42 -23.31 -6.41
C SER A 147 -9.95 -24.74 -6.39
N GLU A 148 -9.07 -25.73 -6.31
CA GLU A 148 -9.53 -27.12 -6.24
C GLU A 148 -10.49 -27.32 -5.04
N SER A 149 -10.45 -26.41 -4.05
CA SER A 149 -11.38 -26.34 -2.92
C SER A 149 -12.69 -25.56 -3.18
N GLY A 150 -12.82 -24.81 -4.27
CA GLY A 150 -13.94 -23.90 -4.54
C GLY A 150 -13.96 -22.63 -3.68
N LEU A 151 -12.98 -22.43 -2.79
CA LEU A 151 -12.80 -21.25 -1.95
C LEU A 151 -11.86 -20.25 -2.63
N GLY A 152 -12.33 -19.04 -2.91
CA GLY A 152 -11.46 -17.93 -3.32
C GLY A 152 -10.66 -17.37 -2.15
N GLU A 153 -9.60 -16.61 -2.42
CA GLU A 153 -8.81 -15.91 -1.38
C GLU A 153 -9.71 -14.99 -0.52
N ASP A 154 -10.69 -14.34 -1.16
CA ASP A 154 -11.67 -13.46 -0.51
C ASP A 154 -12.81 -14.24 0.17
N GLY A 155 -12.79 -15.59 0.12
CA GLY A 155 -13.84 -16.45 0.66
C GLY A 155 -13.78 -16.64 2.18
N TYR A 156 -12.70 -16.19 2.82
CA TYR A 156 -12.47 -16.44 4.25
C TYR A 156 -12.90 -15.29 5.16
N SER A 157 -13.02 -14.06 4.65
CA SER A 157 -13.47 -12.90 5.44
C SER A 157 -14.09 -11.84 4.53
N PRO A 158 -15.11 -11.09 5.00
CA PRO A 158 -15.65 -9.96 4.25
C PRO A 158 -14.55 -8.94 3.93
N VAL A 159 -14.64 -8.28 2.78
CA VAL A 159 -13.70 -7.21 2.40
C VAL A 159 -14.47 -5.91 2.35
N TRP A 160 -13.94 -4.86 2.97
CA TRP A 160 -14.55 -3.54 2.93
C TRP A 160 -14.40 -2.95 1.53
N ALA A 161 -15.42 -2.23 1.04
CA ALA A 161 -15.39 -1.69 -0.33
C ALA A 161 -14.26 -0.67 -0.56
N ASP A 162 -13.81 -0.03 0.51
CA ASP A 162 -12.73 0.94 0.61
C ASP A 162 -11.44 0.35 1.22
N ASP A 163 -11.27 -0.96 1.16
CA ASP A 163 -10.05 -1.65 1.59
C ASP A 163 -8.85 -1.27 0.69
N ASP A 164 -7.92 -0.51 1.27
CA ASP A 164 -6.67 -0.06 0.67
C ASP A 164 -5.44 -0.66 1.38
N ARG A 165 -5.63 -1.73 2.15
CA ARG A 165 -4.53 -2.38 2.86
C ARG A 165 -3.48 -2.88 1.87
N PRO A 166 -2.19 -2.82 2.22
CA PRO A 166 -1.15 -3.37 1.38
C PRO A 166 -1.38 -4.88 1.20
N ARG A 167 -1.25 -5.33 -0.04
CA ARG A 167 -1.28 -6.77 -0.35
C ARG A 167 -0.03 -7.43 0.20
N ILE A 168 -0.23 -8.57 0.84
CA ILE A 168 0.89 -9.43 1.26
C ILE A 168 1.41 -10.16 0.02
N PRO A 169 2.71 -10.04 -0.31
CA PRO A 169 3.28 -10.78 -1.43
C PRO A 169 3.18 -12.29 -1.19
N ARG A 170 2.70 -13.05 -2.18
CA ARG A 170 2.64 -14.53 -2.10
C ARG A 170 4.00 -15.20 -2.23
N VAL A 171 4.98 -14.50 -2.80
CA VAL A 171 6.36 -14.96 -2.96
C VAL A 171 7.24 -13.77 -2.57
N ALA A 172 7.97 -13.95 -1.47
CA ALA A 172 8.81 -12.95 -0.84
C ALA A 172 9.93 -13.68 -0.09
N ASP A 173 11.03 -12.98 0.20
CA ASP A 173 11.97 -13.47 1.20
C ASP A 173 11.38 -13.39 2.62
N GLU A 174 12.04 -14.01 3.60
CA GLU A 174 11.53 -14.09 4.97
C GLU A 174 11.25 -12.71 5.57
N ARG A 175 12.14 -11.74 5.35
CA ARG A 175 12.01 -10.39 5.90
C ARG A 175 10.85 -9.65 5.24
N GLU A 176 10.78 -9.71 3.92
CA GLU A 176 9.70 -9.09 3.15
C GLU A 176 8.35 -9.68 3.56
N ALA A 177 8.25 -11.00 3.75
CA ALA A 177 7.03 -11.65 4.21
C ALA A 177 6.61 -11.18 5.61
N LEU A 178 7.52 -11.21 6.60
CA LEU A 178 7.23 -10.78 7.97
C LEU A 178 6.82 -9.31 8.04
N ALA A 179 7.54 -8.43 7.34
CA ALA A 179 7.22 -7.00 7.28
C ALA A 179 5.85 -6.77 6.62
N ALA A 180 5.56 -7.45 5.51
CA ALA A 180 4.29 -7.33 4.81
C ALA A 180 3.09 -7.79 5.65
N TYR A 181 3.21 -8.90 6.39
CA TYR A 181 2.17 -9.36 7.30
C TYR A 181 1.90 -8.36 8.43
N LEU A 182 2.96 -7.84 9.07
CA LEU A 182 2.81 -6.87 10.15
C LEU A 182 2.20 -5.55 9.63
N ASP A 183 2.64 -5.06 8.48
CA ASP A 183 2.09 -3.84 7.87
C ASP A 183 0.66 -4.03 7.37
N HIS A 184 0.28 -5.23 6.93
CA HIS A 184 -1.10 -5.55 6.61
C HIS A 184 -2.02 -5.38 7.83
N TYR A 185 -1.66 -5.94 8.99
CA TYR A 185 -2.49 -5.76 10.19
C TYR A 185 -2.46 -4.34 10.75
N ARG A 186 -1.34 -3.63 10.67
CA ARG A 186 -1.31 -2.19 10.98
C ARG A 186 -2.28 -1.43 10.08
N ALA A 187 -2.29 -1.71 8.78
CA ALA A 187 -3.25 -1.10 7.87
C ALA A 187 -4.71 -1.49 8.20
N THR A 188 -4.95 -2.72 8.70
CA THR A 188 -6.28 -3.12 9.22
C THR A 188 -6.70 -2.24 10.40
N VAL A 189 -5.85 -2.03 11.39
CA VAL A 189 -6.14 -1.13 12.52
C VAL A 189 -6.45 0.28 12.01
N GLN A 190 -5.62 0.79 11.10
CA GLN A 190 -5.83 2.10 10.49
C GLN A 190 -7.17 2.19 9.77
N MET A 191 -7.54 1.18 8.98
CA MET A 191 -8.79 1.10 8.25
C MET A 191 -9.99 1.07 9.22
N LYS A 192 -9.92 0.27 10.28
CA LYS A 192 -10.98 0.16 11.30
C LYS A 192 -11.20 1.46 12.07
N CYS A 193 -10.18 2.30 12.20
CA CYS A 193 -10.30 3.61 12.84
C CYS A 193 -10.95 4.68 11.95
N ARG A 194 -11.02 4.47 10.62
CA ARG A 194 -11.53 5.50 9.69
C ARG A 194 -13.01 5.78 9.92
N GLY A 195 -13.34 7.06 9.95
CA GLY A 195 -14.73 7.53 10.03
C GLY A 195 -15.38 7.36 11.41
N LEU A 196 -14.64 6.91 12.44
CA LEU A 196 -15.12 6.97 13.81
C LEU A 196 -15.14 8.40 14.30
N THR A 197 -16.23 8.79 14.99
CA THR A 197 -16.19 9.98 15.85
C THR A 197 -15.42 9.69 17.13
N ALA A 198 -14.96 10.73 17.84
CA ALA A 198 -14.29 10.55 19.13
C ALA A 198 -15.17 9.80 20.16
N GLU A 199 -16.49 10.03 20.14
CA GLU A 199 -17.44 9.30 20.99
C GLU A 199 -17.53 7.82 20.62
N GLN A 200 -17.64 7.51 19.32
CA GLN A 200 -17.67 6.12 18.86
C GLN A 200 -16.35 5.39 19.16
N ALA A 201 -15.20 6.04 18.94
CA ALA A 201 -13.89 5.47 19.21
C ALA A 201 -13.70 5.10 20.69
N ARG A 202 -14.32 5.85 21.60
CA ARG A 202 -14.30 5.61 23.05
C ARG A 202 -15.36 4.64 23.54
N SER A 203 -16.40 4.40 22.75
CA SER A 203 -17.49 3.52 23.13
C SER A 203 -17.00 2.09 23.40
N ARG A 204 -17.68 1.39 24.31
CA ARG A 204 -17.38 0.00 24.72
C ARG A 204 -18.60 -0.87 24.43
N PRO A 205 -18.89 -1.11 23.14
CA PRO A 205 -20.20 -1.59 22.73
C PRO A 205 -20.39 -3.10 22.94
N VAL A 206 -19.32 -3.85 23.23
CA VAL A 206 -19.33 -5.31 23.32
C VAL A 206 -19.27 -5.77 24.78
N ALA A 207 -20.41 -5.77 25.49
CA ALA A 207 -20.45 -6.27 26.86
C ALA A 207 -20.11 -7.77 26.94
N PRO A 208 -19.37 -8.25 27.97
CA PRO A 208 -18.86 -7.50 29.13
C PRO A 208 -17.48 -6.86 28.92
N SER A 209 -16.94 -6.89 27.70
CA SER A 209 -15.63 -6.30 27.39
C SER A 209 -15.64 -4.79 27.61
N THR A 210 -14.54 -4.28 28.16
CA THR A 210 -14.29 -2.85 28.34
C THR A 210 -13.46 -2.25 27.19
N MET A 211 -13.17 -3.04 26.15
CA MET A 211 -12.36 -2.58 25.02
C MET A 211 -13.09 -1.51 24.19
N SER A 212 -12.31 -0.52 23.77
CA SER A 212 -12.72 0.54 22.84
C SER A 212 -11.68 0.67 21.73
N ALA A 213 -12.04 1.22 20.58
CA ALA A 213 -11.07 1.43 19.50
C ALA A 213 -9.94 2.39 19.92
N HIS A 214 -10.27 3.42 20.70
CA HIS A 214 -9.31 4.38 21.24
C HIS A 214 -8.32 3.70 22.19
N GLY A 215 -8.82 2.87 23.12
CA GLY A 215 -7.94 2.12 24.01
C GLY A 215 -7.02 1.16 23.25
N LEU A 216 -7.56 0.43 22.27
CA LEU A 216 -6.74 -0.47 21.45
C LEU A 216 -5.63 0.25 20.67
N VAL A 217 -5.88 1.46 20.17
CA VAL A 217 -4.85 2.27 19.49
C VAL A 217 -3.72 2.67 20.46
N ARG A 218 -4.05 3.07 21.68
CA ARG A 218 -3.03 3.42 22.70
C ARG A 218 -2.21 2.21 23.13
N HIS A 219 -2.88 1.08 23.40
CA HIS A 219 -2.22 -0.19 23.69
C HIS A 219 -1.24 -0.56 22.57
N LEU A 220 -1.69 -0.51 21.32
CA LEU A 220 -0.84 -0.80 20.15
C LEU A 220 0.34 0.17 20.00
N ALA A 221 0.17 1.45 20.34
CA ALA A 221 1.30 2.39 20.39
C ALA A 221 2.31 2.00 21.47
N GLY A 222 1.81 1.65 22.66
CA GLY A 222 2.61 1.17 23.78
C GLY A 222 3.41 -0.08 23.43
N VAL A 223 2.77 -1.10 22.85
CA VAL A 223 3.47 -2.36 22.51
C VAL A 223 4.50 -2.19 21.39
N GLU A 224 4.28 -1.30 20.41
CA GLU A 224 5.28 -0.96 19.39
C GLU A 224 6.54 -0.37 20.04
N ARG A 225 6.37 0.63 20.91
CA ARG A 225 7.49 1.24 21.64
C ARG A 225 8.17 0.24 22.56
N TRP A 226 7.37 -0.51 23.31
CA TRP A 226 7.85 -1.49 24.28
C TRP A 226 8.72 -2.54 23.61
N TRP A 227 8.22 -3.21 22.57
CA TRP A 227 8.97 -4.29 21.94
C TRP A 227 10.18 -3.78 21.17
N PHE A 228 10.01 -2.82 20.26
CA PHE A 228 11.09 -2.42 19.38
C PHE A 228 12.09 -1.47 20.05
N GLN A 229 11.63 -0.46 20.77
CA GLN A 229 12.53 0.55 21.32
C GLN A 229 13.10 0.15 22.68
N GLN A 230 12.25 -0.28 23.62
CA GLN A 230 12.68 -0.53 25.00
C GLN A 230 13.29 -1.94 25.17
N ASN A 231 12.71 -2.96 24.52
CA ASN A 231 13.17 -4.35 24.67
C ASN A 231 14.26 -4.72 23.67
N PHE A 232 14.09 -4.42 22.39
CA PHE A 232 15.08 -4.77 21.36
C PHE A 232 16.25 -3.79 21.33
N GLU A 233 15.99 -2.51 21.06
CA GLU A 233 17.04 -1.47 20.98
C GLU A 233 17.59 -1.02 22.34
N ARG A 234 16.93 -1.36 23.45
CA ARG A 234 17.29 -0.94 24.82
C ARG A 234 17.37 0.59 24.98
N ARG A 235 16.55 1.34 24.21
CA ARG A 235 16.46 2.80 24.31
C ARG A 235 15.80 3.20 25.63
N ASP A 236 16.35 4.21 26.26
CA ASP A 236 15.75 4.88 27.42
C ASP A 236 14.70 5.90 26.92
N VAL A 237 13.51 5.39 26.58
CA VAL A 237 12.35 6.19 26.17
C VAL A 237 11.19 5.94 27.14
N PRO A 238 10.35 6.94 27.44
CA PRO A 238 9.26 6.77 28.39
C PRO A 238 8.18 5.84 27.83
N PHE A 239 7.46 5.15 28.73
CA PHE A 239 6.22 4.46 28.41
C PHE A 239 5.19 5.41 27.80
N LEU A 240 4.38 4.90 26.89
CA LEU A 240 3.23 5.62 26.35
C LEU A 240 1.97 5.24 27.11
N PHE A 241 1.15 6.25 27.43
CA PHE A 241 -0.20 6.06 27.97
C PHE A 241 -0.29 5.17 29.21
N ILE A 242 0.76 5.13 30.02
CA ILE A 242 0.83 4.39 31.29
C ILE A 242 1.58 5.26 32.27
N THR A 243 1.10 5.36 33.50
CA THR A 243 1.83 6.00 34.61
C THR A 243 1.94 5.02 35.79
N ALA A 244 2.80 5.33 36.76
CA ALA A 244 2.92 4.52 37.96
C ALA A 244 1.62 4.47 38.78
N ASP A 245 0.84 5.54 38.75
CA ASP A 245 -0.41 5.67 39.50
C ASP A 245 -1.64 5.17 38.70
N GLU A 246 -1.58 5.21 37.37
CA GLU A 246 -2.65 4.80 36.46
C GLU A 246 -2.08 3.92 35.33
N PRO A 247 -1.96 2.59 35.55
CA PRO A 247 -1.29 1.69 34.63
C PRO A 247 -2.14 1.33 33.40
N ASP A 248 -3.46 1.47 33.48
CA ASP A 248 -4.41 1.02 32.46
C ASP A 248 -4.87 2.16 31.52
N LEU A 249 -4.21 3.32 31.51
CA LEU A 249 -4.57 4.48 30.66
C LEU A 249 -4.46 4.21 29.15
N ASP A 250 -3.80 3.12 28.79
CA ASP A 250 -3.75 2.58 27.45
C ASP A 250 -5.10 1.93 27.07
N PHE A 251 -5.76 1.19 27.96
CA PHE A 251 -7.11 0.64 27.74
C PHE A 251 -8.26 1.56 28.17
N ASP A 252 -8.00 2.46 29.12
CA ASP A 252 -8.95 3.40 29.72
C ASP A 252 -8.54 4.87 29.42
N PRO A 253 -8.70 5.37 28.18
CA PRO A 253 -8.34 6.75 27.85
C PRO A 253 -9.12 7.76 28.70
N PRO A 254 -8.46 8.81 29.27
CA PRO A 254 -9.14 9.84 30.04
C PRO A 254 -10.12 10.62 29.16
N ALA A 255 -11.14 11.23 29.75
CA ALA A 255 -12.26 11.81 29.01
C ALA A 255 -11.87 12.91 28.00
N ASP A 256 -10.74 13.58 28.22
CA ASP A 256 -10.18 14.66 27.40
C ASP A 256 -9.12 14.20 26.38
N ALA A 257 -8.73 12.91 26.37
CA ALA A 257 -7.84 12.36 25.36
C ALA A 257 -8.30 12.61 23.91
N ASP A 258 -7.34 12.89 23.04
CA ASP A 258 -7.60 13.12 21.62
C ASP A 258 -7.30 11.85 20.82
N PHE A 259 -8.35 11.26 20.24
CA PHE A 259 -8.22 10.03 19.47
C PHE A 259 -7.33 10.19 18.22
N GLU A 260 -7.42 11.32 17.53
CA GLU A 260 -6.61 11.56 16.32
C GLU A 260 -5.14 11.79 16.68
N ALA A 261 -4.87 12.48 17.79
CA ALA A 261 -3.50 12.67 18.29
C ALA A 261 -2.88 11.33 18.75
N ASP A 262 -3.65 10.48 19.43
CA ASP A 262 -3.18 9.17 19.87
C ASP A 262 -2.98 8.22 18.68
N LEU A 263 -3.85 8.28 17.66
CA LEU A 263 -3.68 7.56 16.41
C LEU A 263 -2.42 8.03 15.66
N ALA A 264 -2.13 9.33 15.65
CA ALA A 264 -0.89 9.87 15.08
C ALA A 264 0.35 9.39 15.86
N THR A 265 0.25 9.29 17.19
CA THR A 265 1.31 8.73 18.04
C THR A 265 1.58 7.27 17.68
N TRP A 266 0.54 6.45 17.58
CA TRP A 266 0.66 5.06 17.15
C TRP A 266 1.32 4.93 15.76
N ARG A 267 0.96 5.78 14.79
CA ARG A 267 1.60 5.79 13.46
C ARG A 267 3.09 6.11 13.53
N ALA A 268 3.48 7.04 14.40
CA ALA A 268 4.88 7.39 14.60
C ALA A 268 5.67 6.20 15.17
N GLU A 269 5.11 5.47 16.15
CA GLU A 269 5.74 4.26 16.68
C GLU A 269 5.86 3.16 15.64
N CYS A 270 4.84 2.97 14.79
CA CYS A 270 4.92 2.07 13.64
C CYS A 270 6.04 2.47 12.65
N ALA A 271 6.30 3.76 12.47
CA ALA A 271 7.39 4.22 11.60
C ALA A 271 8.76 3.89 12.21
N VAL A 272 8.93 4.14 13.52
CA VAL A 272 10.17 3.81 14.23
C VAL A 272 10.44 2.31 14.22
N SER A 273 9.42 1.47 14.43
CA SER A 273 9.63 0.01 14.37
C SER A 273 9.98 -0.49 12.98
N ARG A 274 9.47 0.12 11.90
CA ARG A 274 9.94 -0.18 10.53
C ARG A 274 11.41 0.15 10.34
N GLU A 275 11.86 1.29 10.85
CA GLU A 275 13.27 1.69 10.78
C GLU A 275 14.17 0.68 11.49
N ILE A 276 13.78 0.24 12.70
CA ILE A 276 14.51 -0.78 13.48
C ILE A 276 14.53 -2.11 12.73
N VAL A 277 13.38 -2.58 12.25
CA VAL A 277 13.32 -3.83 11.48
C VAL A 277 14.20 -3.76 10.24
N ALA A 278 14.25 -2.63 9.54
CA ALA A 278 15.09 -2.46 8.35
C ALA A 278 16.59 -2.40 8.68
N ALA A 279 16.97 -1.86 9.84
CA ALA A 279 18.37 -1.66 10.22
C ALA A 279 19.07 -2.93 10.74
N HIS A 280 18.31 -3.91 11.24
CA HIS A 280 18.84 -5.07 11.97
C HIS A 280 18.64 -6.40 11.26
N GLY A 281 19.53 -7.36 11.56
CA GLY A 281 19.40 -8.75 11.11
C GLY A 281 18.24 -9.46 11.83
N LEU A 282 17.52 -10.35 11.14
CA LEU A 282 16.44 -11.11 11.78
C LEU A 282 16.94 -12.03 12.92
N ASP A 283 18.18 -12.47 12.83
CA ASP A 283 18.86 -13.36 13.79
C ASP A 283 19.57 -12.57 14.91
N GLU A 284 19.52 -11.24 14.85
CA GLU A 284 20.11 -10.39 15.88
C GLU A 284 19.29 -10.49 17.16
N THR A 285 19.98 -10.70 18.27
CA THR A 285 19.35 -10.98 19.55
C THR A 285 19.38 -9.77 20.46
N ALA A 286 18.31 -9.62 21.23
CA ALA A 286 18.24 -8.69 22.33
C ALA A 286 17.74 -9.44 23.58
N ARG A 287 18.07 -8.90 24.74
CA ARG A 287 17.52 -9.37 26.01
C ARG A 287 16.39 -8.44 26.42
N PRO A 288 15.12 -8.86 26.35
CA PRO A 288 13.98 -8.06 26.81
C PRO A 288 14.15 -7.64 28.29
N LEU A 289 13.52 -6.53 28.67
CA LEU A 289 13.43 -6.07 30.05
C LEU A 289 12.78 -7.17 30.90
N ASP A 290 13.37 -7.46 32.05
CA ASP A 290 12.86 -8.42 33.05
C ASP A 290 12.75 -9.89 32.58
N TRP A 291 13.37 -10.26 31.46
CA TRP A 291 13.40 -11.63 30.96
C TRP A 291 14.78 -12.29 31.15
N TYR A 292 14.77 -13.61 31.34
CA TYR A 292 15.98 -14.40 31.56
C TYR A 292 16.62 -14.97 30.29
N GLU A 293 15.90 -14.91 29.16
CA GLU A 293 16.31 -15.48 27.87
C GLU A 293 16.39 -14.40 26.79
N ASP A 294 17.31 -14.57 25.86
CA ASP A 294 17.45 -13.69 24.70
C ASP A 294 16.43 -14.09 23.62
N VAL A 295 15.93 -13.11 22.88
CA VAL A 295 15.04 -13.31 21.73
C VAL A 295 15.67 -12.68 20.50
N ASP A 296 15.47 -13.28 19.33
CA ASP A 296 15.88 -12.68 18.07
C ASP A 296 14.79 -11.74 17.52
N LEU A 297 15.18 -10.86 16.60
CA LEU A 297 14.25 -9.91 15.98
C LEU A 297 13.11 -10.63 15.25
N ARG A 298 13.38 -11.79 14.63
CA ARG A 298 12.36 -12.63 13.99
C ARG A 298 11.24 -12.99 14.96
N TRP A 299 11.59 -13.51 16.13
CA TRP A 299 10.63 -13.88 17.16
C TRP A 299 9.79 -12.68 17.60
N LEU A 300 10.43 -11.53 17.77
CA LEU A 300 9.75 -10.30 18.15
C LEU A 300 8.74 -9.86 17.09
N VAL A 301 9.12 -9.88 15.81
CA VAL A 301 8.20 -9.52 14.71
C VAL A 301 7.02 -10.48 14.63
N LEU A 302 7.26 -11.80 14.78
CA LEU A 302 6.18 -12.80 14.83
C LEU A 302 5.22 -12.56 16.01
N ARG A 303 5.74 -12.21 17.18
CA ARG A 303 4.91 -11.83 18.32
C ARG A 303 4.08 -10.58 18.02
N MET A 304 4.67 -9.56 17.41
CA MET A 304 3.92 -8.36 17.02
C MET A 304 2.81 -8.69 16.02
N ILE A 305 3.05 -9.57 15.04
CA ILE A 305 2.01 -10.04 14.12
C ILE A 305 0.85 -10.70 14.89
N ALA A 306 1.15 -11.56 15.86
CA ALA A 306 0.13 -12.22 16.67
C ALA A 306 -0.69 -11.22 17.52
N GLU A 307 -0.01 -10.26 18.15
CA GLU A 307 -0.62 -9.18 18.94
C GLU A 307 -1.61 -8.37 18.08
N TYR A 308 -1.15 -7.92 16.91
CA TYR A 308 -1.99 -7.18 15.97
C TYR A 308 -3.16 -8.00 15.44
N ALA A 309 -2.95 -9.26 15.05
CA ALA A 309 -4.01 -10.13 14.55
C ALA A 309 -5.12 -10.31 15.60
N GLN A 310 -4.75 -10.50 16.87
CA GLN A 310 -5.70 -10.60 17.98
C GLN A 310 -6.52 -9.31 18.14
N HIS A 311 -5.87 -8.15 18.15
CA HIS A 311 -6.56 -6.88 18.33
C HIS A 311 -7.36 -6.42 17.10
N CYS A 312 -7.00 -6.85 15.89
CA CYS A 312 -7.83 -6.67 14.70
C CYS A 312 -9.17 -7.41 14.88
N GLY A 313 -9.15 -8.64 15.39
CA GLY A 313 -10.38 -9.38 15.69
C GLY A 313 -11.25 -8.70 16.77
N HIS A 314 -10.64 -8.07 17.77
CA HIS A 314 -11.39 -7.25 18.73
C HIS A 314 -12.00 -6.00 18.08
N LEU A 315 -11.25 -5.32 17.20
CA LEU A 315 -11.75 -4.17 16.45
C LEU A 315 -12.91 -4.53 15.52
N ASP A 316 -12.94 -5.75 14.97
CA ASP A 316 -14.08 -6.23 14.19
C ASP A 316 -15.37 -6.22 15.00
N LEU A 317 -15.35 -6.80 16.21
CA LEU A 317 -16.53 -6.82 17.09
C LEU A 317 -16.95 -5.41 17.52
N VAL A 318 -15.97 -4.55 17.82
CA VAL A 318 -16.24 -3.14 18.17
C VAL A 318 -16.89 -2.40 17.00
N ARG A 319 -16.37 -2.58 15.78
CA ARG A 319 -16.92 -1.92 14.58
C ARG A 319 -18.28 -2.44 14.20
N GLU A 320 -18.48 -3.76 14.22
CA GLU A 320 -19.78 -4.37 13.97
C GLU A 320 -20.84 -3.83 14.93
N ALA A 321 -20.51 -3.66 16.22
CA ALA A 321 -21.44 -3.13 17.19
C ALA A 321 -21.70 -1.62 17.06
N ILE A 322 -20.75 -0.84 16.52
CA ILE A 322 -20.89 0.61 16.30
C ILE A 322 -21.70 0.92 15.04
N ASP A 323 -21.37 0.29 13.92
CA ASP A 323 -21.92 0.66 12.60
C ASP A 323 -22.25 -0.52 11.69
N GLY A 324 -22.24 -1.75 12.21
CA GLY A 324 -22.62 -2.96 11.47
C GLY A 324 -21.59 -3.44 10.45
N ARG A 325 -20.41 -2.80 10.35
CA ARG A 325 -19.35 -3.27 9.46
C ARG A 325 -18.68 -4.52 10.05
N THR A 326 -18.84 -5.65 9.38
CA THR A 326 -18.24 -6.94 9.78
C THR A 326 -16.82 -7.09 9.24
N GLY A 327 -16.15 -8.17 9.67
CA GLY A 327 -14.73 -8.53 9.50
C GLY A 327 -13.98 -8.03 8.26
N SER A 328 -12.65 -7.89 8.41
CA SER A 328 -11.71 -7.63 7.30
C SER A 328 -10.28 -8.02 7.64
#